data_AF-A0A4U2YXN6-F1
#
_entry.id   AF-A0A4U2YXN6-F1
#
_cell.length_a   1.000
_cell.length_b   1.000
_cell.length_c   1.000
_cell.angle_alpha   90.00
_cell.angle_beta   90.00
_cell.angle_gamma   90.00
#
_symmetry.space_group_name_H-M   'P 1'
#
loop_
_entity.id
_entity.type
_entity.pdbx_description
1 polymer ?
#
loop_
_entity_poly.entity_id
_entity_poly.type
_entity_poly.pdbx_seq_one_letter_code
_entity_poly.pdbx_strand_id
1 'polypeptide(L)'
;MSIAFRFCIYWLIFILKVACGVPIIDIEESNSYHWQKNMNENEFAQLKQGMTYMDVVKIAGGDASEMIENNYYRWNDEILMTQAYIVQFKDDKLVNKEVIAVKGYSTRE
;
A
#
# COMPACT_ATOMS: atom_id res chain seq x y z
N MET A 1 -30.33 -6.31 -10.04
CA MET A 1 -29.03 -6.52 -10.70
C MET A 1 -28.50 -7.87 -10.26
N SER A 2 -28.44 -8.85 -11.16
CA SER A 2 -28.17 -10.26 -10.83
C SER A 2 -26.76 -10.42 -10.25
N ILE A 3 -26.62 -11.30 -9.25
CA ILE A 3 -25.35 -11.60 -8.56
C ILE A 3 -24.26 -12.04 -9.56
N ALA A 4 -24.64 -12.80 -10.59
CA ALA A 4 -23.74 -13.21 -11.67
C ALA A 4 -23.16 -12.02 -12.46
N PHE A 5 -23.94 -10.95 -12.63
CA PHE A 5 -23.50 -9.75 -13.34
C PHE A 5 -22.44 -8.97 -12.55
N ARG A 6 -22.55 -8.97 -11.21
CA ARG A 6 -21.54 -8.37 -10.33
C ARG A 6 -20.24 -9.16 -10.38
N PHE A 7 -20.29 -10.49 -10.33
CA PHE A 7 -19.09 -11.33 -10.44
C PHE A 7 -18.39 -11.15 -11.79
N CYS A 8 -19.13 -11.11 -12.90
CA CYS A 8 -18.55 -10.82 -14.22
C CYS A 8 -17.84 -9.46 -14.25
N ILE A 9 -18.43 -8.42 -13.66
CA ILE A 9 -17.80 -7.08 -13.59
C ILE A 9 -16.51 -7.12 -12.76
N TYR A 10 -16.53 -7.76 -11.59
CA TYR A 10 -15.32 -7.89 -10.77
C TYR A 10 -14.21 -8.67 -11.48
N TRP A 11 -14.57 -9.73 -12.21
CA TRP A 11 -13.64 -10.53 -12.99
C TRP A 11 -13.08 -9.74 -14.19
N LEU A 12 -13.92 -8.94 -14.86
CA LEU A 12 -13.51 -8.07 -15.95
C LEU A 12 -12.56 -6.96 -15.49
N ILE A 13 -12.82 -6.36 -14.32
CA ILE A 13 -11.92 -5.37 -13.70
C ILE A 13 -10.56 -6.00 -13.37
N PHE A 14 -10.55 -7.24 -12.89
CA PHE A 14 -9.31 -7.97 -12.59
C PHE A 14 -8.50 -8.24 -13.86
N ILE A 15 -9.14 -8.67 -14.95
CA ILE A 15 -8.49 -8.90 -16.25
C ILE A 15 -7.97 -7.59 -16.87
N LEU A 16 -8.73 -6.49 -16.75
CA LEU A 16 -8.31 -5.18 -17.24
C LEU A 16 -7.07 -4.63 -16.51
N LYS A 17 -6.92 -4.95 -15.22
CA LYS A 17 -5.68 -4.66 -14.49
C LYS A 17 -4.51 -5.45 -15.09
N VAL A 18 -4.66 -6.75 -15.30
CA VAL A 18 -3.55 -7.58 -15.86
C VAL A 18 -3.18 -7.20 -17.30
N ALA A 19 -4.16 -6.87 -18.16
CA ALA A 19 -3.92 -6.56 -19.57
C ALA A 19 -3.37 -5.15 -19.83
N CYS A 20 -3.61 -4.20 -18.91
CA CYS A 20 -3.01 -2.87 -18.93
C CYS A 20 -1.94 -2.85 -17.84
N GLY A 21 -0.83 -3.58 -18.07
CA GLY A 21 0.26 -3.82 -17.12
C GLY A 21 0.29 -2.81 -15.99
N VAL A 22 -0.38 -3.13 -14.87
CA VAL A 22 -0.54 -2.16 -13.81
C VAL A 22 0.83 -2.00 -13.20
N PRO A 23 1.41 -0.79 -13.19
CA PRO A 23 2.79 -0.58 -12.74
C PRO A 23 3.02 -1.08 -11.30
N ILE A 24 1.96 -1.19 -10.49
CA ILE A 24 1.98 -1.76 -9.15
C ILE A 24 2.24 -3.28 -9.16
N ILE A 25 1.60 -4.03 -10.07
CA ILE A 25 1.79 -5.49 -10.17
C ILE A 25 3.24 -5.79 -10.59
N ASP A 26 3.78 -5.03 -11.53
CA ASP A 26 5.18 -5.18 -11.95
C ASP A 26 6.17 -4.87 -10.80
N ILE A 27 5.85 -3.87 -9.96
CA ILE A 27 6.64 -3.56 -8.75
C ILE A 27 6.59 -4.73 -7.77
N GLU A 28 5.40 -5.26 -7.48
CA GLU A 28 5.21 -6.39 -6.56
C GLU A 28 5.86 -7.69 -7.08
N GLU A 29 5.79 -7.97 -8.39
CA GLU A 29 6.41 -9.15 -9.01
C GLU A 29 7.94 -9.04 -9.12
N SER A 30 8.47 -7.82 -9.25
CA SER A 30 9.92 -7.61 -9.23
C SER A 30 10.53 -7.83 -7.85
N ASN A 31 9.70 -7.83 -6.81
CA ASN A 31 10.16 -8.03 -5.45
C ASN A 31 10.42 -9.50 -5.17
N SER A 32 11.54 -9.81 -4.53
CA SER A 32 12.00 -11.20 -4.35
C SER A 32 11.06 -12.03 -3.47
N TYR A 33 10.16 -11.39 -2.71
CA TYR A 33 9.22 -12.06 -1.82
C TYR A 33 7.82 -11.41 -1.81
N HIS A 34 6.77 -12.22 -1.96
CA HIS A 34 5.36 -11.79 -1.99
C HIS A 34 4.84 -11.04 -0.74
N TRP A 35 5.56 -11.07 0.38
CA TRP A 35 5.19 -10.37 1.61
C TRP A 35 5.65 -8.90 1.65
N GLN A 36 6.41 -8.42 0.66
CA GLN A 36 6.81 -7.01 0.50
C GLN A 36 5.66 -6.09 0.04
N LYS A 37 4.46 -6.29 0.60
CA LYS A 37 3.36 -5.29 0.61
C LYS A 37 3.46 -4.37 1.84
N ASN A 38 4.52 -4.54 2.62
CA ASN A 38 4.83 -3.82 3.85
C ASN A 38 6.06 -2.95 3.59
N MET A 39 6.20 -1.87 4.33
CA MET A 39 7.33 -0.95 4.24
C MET A 39 8.25 -1.18 5.44
N ASN A 40 9.55 -0.95 5.28
CA ASN A 40 10.50 -0.90 6.40
C ASN A 40 11.01 0.51 6.69
N GLU A 41 11.75 0.66 7.79
CA GLU A 41 12.24 1.96 8.26
C GLU A 41 13.15 2.66 7.23
N ASN A 42 13.98 1.88 6.52
CA ASN A 42 14.90 2.42 5.51
C ASN A 42 14.15 2.98 4.30
N GLU A 43 13.09 2.31 3.85
CA GLU A 43 12.21 2.77 2.78
C GLU A 43 11.41 4.01 3.21
N PHE A 44 10.86 3.98 4.43
CA PHE A 44 10.14 5.13 4.98
C PHE A 44 11.02 6.37 5.12
N ALA A 45 12.30 6.20 5.49
CA ALA A 45 13.27 7.27 5.58
C ALA A 45 13.55 7.93 4.22
N GLN A 46 13.42 7.19 3.10
CA GLN A 46 13.62 7.72 1.76
C GLN A 46 12.46 8.60 1.26
N LEU A 47 11.28 8.53 1.89
CA LEU A 47 10.12 9.33 1.50
C LEU A 47 10.35 10.82 1.75
N LYS A 48 10.04 11.65 0.75
CA LYS A 48 10.21 13.12 0.79
C LYS A 48 8.90 13.81 0.43
N GLN A 49 8.71 15.03 0.95
CA GLN A 49 7.58 15.86 0.55
C GLN A 49 7.54 16.07 -0.97
N GLY A 50 6.34 16.11 -1.52
CA GLY A 50 6.10 16.32 -2.95
C GLY A 50 6.24 15.07 -3.82
N MET A 51 6.61 13.91 -3.26
CA MET A 51 6.54 12.63 -3.97
C MET A 51 5.10 12.29 -4.36
N THR A 52 4.92 11.68 -5.53
CA THR A 52 3.61 11.15 -5.94
C THR A 52 3.30 9.86 -5.20
N TYR A 53 2.04 9.41 -5.24
CA TYR A 53 1.68 8.11 -4.71
C TYR A 53 2.54 6.99 -5.29
N MET A 54 2.74 7.01 -6.61
CA MET A 54 3.52 5.98 -7.31
C MET A 54 5.01 6.00 -6.99
N ASP A 55 5.59 7.17 -6.67
CA ASP A 55 6.97 7.24 -6.20
C ASP A 55 7.12 6.55 -4.83
N VAL A 56 6.13 6.76 -3.95
CA VAL A 56 6.10 6.11 -2.63
C VAL A 56 5.93 4.59 -2.78
N VAL A 57 5.02 4.13 -3.64
CA VAL A 57 4.81 2.70 -3.93
C VAL A 57 6.08 2.03 -4.45
N LYS A 58 6.84 2.70 -5.32
CA LYS A 58 8.12 2.18 -5.81
C LYS A 58 9.16 2.04 -4.71
N ILE A 59 9.23 3.00 -3.79
CA ILE A 59 10.14 2.95 -2.64
C ILE A 59 9.71 1.86 -1.66
N ALA A 60 8.41 1.74 -1.39
CA ALA A 60 7.84 0.73 -0.51
C ALA A 60 7.89 -0.69 -1.09
N GLY A 61 8.18 -0.83 -2.39
CA GLY A 61 8.14 -2.12 -3.07
C GLY A 61 6.74 -2.74 -3.20
N GLY A 62 5.67 -1.97 -2.99
CA GLY A 62 4.30 -2.47 -2.99
C GLY A 62 3.25 -1.41 -2.65
N ASP A 63 1.98 -1.74 -2.95
CA ASP A 63 0.84 -0.88 -2.67
C ASP A 63 0.61 -0.67 -1.16
N ALA A 64 -0.09 0.40 -0.79
CA ALA A 64 -0.49 0.60 0.61
C ALA A 64 -1.34 -0.59 1.09
N SER A 65 -1.10 -1.04 2.32
CA SER A 65 -1.91 -2.09 2.94
C SER A 65 -3.36 -1.65 3.11
N GLU A 66 -3.58 -0.34 3.35
CA GLU A 66 -4.89 0.24 3.58
C GLU A 66 -4.91 1.74 3.21
N MET A 67 -6.02 2.20 2.64
CA MET A 67 -6.35 3.61 2.54
C MET A 67 -7.29 3.98 3.69
N ILE A 68 -6.85 4.92 4.53
CA ILE A 68 -7.60 5.51 5.64
C ILE A 68 -8.37 6.74 5.13
N GLU A 69 -9.25 7.30 5.94
CA GLU A 69 -9.94 8.57 5.67
C GLU A 69 -8.97 9.73 5.38
N ASN A 70 -9.44 10.75 4.65
CA ASN A 70 -8.72 12.00 4.39
C ASN A 70 -7.37 11.86 3.65
N ASN A 71 -7.28 10.93 2.70
CA ASN A 71 -6.09 10.66 1.87
C ASN A 71 -4.86 10.23 2.68
N TYR A 72 -5.09 9.57 3.81
CA TYR A 72 -4.05 8.89 4.56
C TYR A 72 -3.94 7.44 4.07
N TYR A 73 -2.71 6.96 3.90
CA TYR A 73 -2.42 5.61 3.44
C TYR A 73 -1.48 4.95 4.44
N ARG A 74 -1.69 3.66 4.65
CA ARG A 74 -0.99 2.88 5.66
C ARG A 74 -0.22 1.75 5.02
N TRP A 75 1.07 1.70 5.31
CA TRP A 75 1.90 0.52 5.16
C TRP A 75 2.16 -0.08 6.53
N ASN A 76 1.97 -1.39 6.68
CA ASN A 76 2.45 -2.08 7.88
C ASN A 76 3.97 -2.15 7.87
N ASP A 77 4.55 -2.24 9.07
CA ASP A 77 5.97 -2.53 9.17
C ASP A 77 6.26 -3.98 8.79
N GLU A 78 7.29 -4.13 7.96
CA GLU A 78 7.74 -5.41 7.42
C GLU A 78 8.19 -6.40 8.50
N ILE A 79 8.79 -5.92 9.59
CA ILE A 79 9.50 -6.74 10.58
C ILE A 79 8.71 -6.84 11.87
N LEU A 80 8.38 -5.69 12.46
CA LEU A 80 7.84 -5.61 13.81
C LEU A 80 6.34 -5.89 13.85
N MET A 81 5.60 -5.53 12.80
CA MET A 81 4.12 -5.59 12.71
C MET A 81 3.35 -4.93 13.88
N THR A 82 4.06 -4.35 14.85
CA THR A 82 3.56 -3.56 15.99
C THR A 82 3.65 -2.07 15.73
N GLN A 83 4.04 -1.68 14.51
CA GLN A 83 4.03 -0.31 14.03
C GLN A 83 3.56 -0.26 12.57
N ALA A 84 3.15 0.93 12.14
CA ALA A 84 2.79 1.21 10.75
C ALA A 84 3.22 2.61 10.35
N TYR A 85 3.43 2.77 9.05
CA TYR A 85 3.80 4.01 8.40
C TYR A 85 2.57 4.63 7.76
N ILE A 86 2.24 5.83 8.21
CA ILE A 86 1.11 6.60 7.71
C ILE A 86 1.64 7.71 6.81
N VAL A 87 1.13 7.78 5.58
CA VAL A 87 1.53 8.77 4.57
C VAL A 87 0.29 9.50 4.07
N GLN A 88 0.33 10.83 4.09
CA GLN A 88 -0.78 11.64 3.62
C GLN A 88 -0.46 12.27 2.26
N PHE A 89 -1.44 12.23 1.37
CA PHE A 89 -1.35 12.88 0.06
C PHE A 89 -2.39 13.99 -0.10
N LYS A 90 -1.99 15.06 -0.76
CA LYS A 90 -2.89 16.11 -1.25
C LYS A 90 -2.51 16.43 -2.68
N ASP A 91 -3.47 16.45 -3.59
CA ASP A 91 -3.24 16.72 -5.01
C ASP A 91 -2.12 15.83 -5.62
N ASP A 92 -2.11 14.53 -5.24
CA ASP A 92 -1.07 13.54 -5.59
C ASP A 92 0.36 13.94 -5.15
N LYS A 93 0.46 14.63 -4.02
CA LYS A 93 1.74 15.01 -3.40
C LYS A 93 1.77 14.60 -1.95
N LEU A 94 2.85 13.92 -1.55
CA LEU A 94 3.14 13.61 -0.16
C LEU A 94 3.28 14.93 0.61
N VAL A 95 2.39 15.14 1.56
CA VAL A 95 2.37 16.35 2.42
C VAL A 95 2.74 16.03 3.87
N ASN A 96 2.50 14.81 4.32
CA ASN A 96 2.81 14.39 5.68
C ASN A 96 3.21 12.91 5.73
N LYS A 97 4.01 12.55 6.75
CA LYS A 97 4.32 11.16 7.09
C LYS A 97 4.54 11.00 8.60
N GLU A 98 4.05 9.91 9.17
CA GLU A 98 4.22 9.59 10.60
C GLU A 98 4.32 8.08 10.83
N VAL A 99 4.88 7.71 11.98
CA VAL A 99 4.93 6.32 12.45
C VAL A 99 3.95 6.17 13.60
N ILE A 100 3.07 5.17 13.53
CA ILE A 100 2.12 4.87 14.59
C ILE A 100 2.40 3.50 15.19
N ALA A 101 2.15 3.36 16.49
CA ALA A 101 2.11 2.05 17.13
C ALA A 101 0.81 1.33 16.75
N VAL A 102 0.92 0.08 16.33
CA VAL A 102 -0.20 -0.80 16.03
C VAL A 102 -0.27 -1.85 17.13
N LYS A 103 -1.40 -1.91 17.83
CA LYS A 103 -1.63 -2.94 18.83
C LYS A 103 -1.86 -4.26 18.09
N GLY A 104 -0.90 -5.19 18.19
CA GLY A 104 -1.08 -6.55 17.69
C GLY A 104 -2.21 -7.28 18.44
N TYR A 105 -2.73 -8.36 17.85
CA TYR A 105 -3.80 -9.17 18.43
C TYR A 105 -3.38 -10.05 19.63
N SER A 106 -2.17 -9.86 20.18
CA SER A 106 -1.71 -10.63 21.33
C SER A 106 -2.44 -10.18 22.60
N THR A 107 -3.33 -11.03 23.11
CA THR A 107 -3.99 -10.89 24.42
C THR A 107 -3.23 -11.65 25.51
N ARG A 108 -1.91 -11.85 25.39
CA ARG A 108 -1.14 -12.46 26.49
C ARG A 108 -1.02 -11.44 27.63
N GLU A 109 -1.85 -11.65 28.65
CA GLU A 109 -1.73 -11.13 30.01
C GLU A 109 -0.44 -11.63 30.68
#